data_AF-A0A959E1B5-F1
#
_entry.id   AF-A0A959E1B5-F1
#
_cell.length_a   1.000
_cell.length_b   1.000
_cell.length_c   1.000
_cell.angle_alpha   90.00
_cell.angle_beta   90.00
_cell.angle_gamma   90.00
#
_symmetry.space_group_name_H-M   'P 1'
#
loop_
_entity.id
_entity.type
_entity.pdbx_description
1 polymer ?
#
loop_
_entity_poly.entity_id
_entity_poly.type
_entity_poly.pdbx_seq_one_letter_code
_entity_poly.pdbx_strand_id
1 'polypeptide(L)'
;MAKSYYRVINGVRYDRGLLETAESLVEGSGDGRISFEDATKLWDSVMDGEEITATELDTLQYIREHFKLTDKAAEWLDGQLDELELESLEEIIAIILEDEFDLPELEFFADEDEIYSQSQLENVIDFDDALRIALTCFLEDGHDLESPRNVVAQSHNIYPDSYPDKEEYEVALTAKLREYFQEAVIDLVPLEMPEDEEEWDFSPPQNGEPVAENWIFHLYIPDLSDHSYWAVISRKDEKLPYNYGFN
;
A
#
# COMPACT_ATOMS: atom_id res chain seq x y z
N MET A 1 41.62 -14.89 3.79
CA MET A 1 40.69 -14.31 2.79
C MET A 1 39.60 -13.61 3.58
N ALA A 2 39.29 -12.35 3.29
CA ALA A 2 38.15 -11.70 3.92
C ALA A 2 36.87 -12.49 3.55
N LYS A 3 36.08 -12.88 4.55
CA LYS A 3 34.73 -13.39 4.27
C LYS A 3 33.96 -12.24 3.61
N SER A 4 33.32 -12.51 2.46
CA SER A 4 32.30 -11.61 1.88
C SER A 4 31.29 -11.20 2.95
N TYR A 5 30.90 -9.93 2.96
CA TYR A 5 29.90 -9.36 3.85
C TYR A 5 28.52 -10.03 3.69
N TYR A 6 28.23 -10.51 2.48
CA TYR A 6 26.96 -11.17 2.15
C TYR A 6 27.11 -12.68 1.98
N ARG A 7 26.05 -13.42 2.29
CA ARG A 7 25.87 -14.83 1.92
C ARG A 7 24.74 -14.92 0.88
N VAL A 8 24.97 -15.66 -0.21
CA VAL A 8 23.96 -15.85 -1.26
C VAL A 8 23.32 -17.21 -1.08
N ILE A 9 22.00 -17.26 -0.94
CA ILE A 9 21.21 -18.49 -0.83
C ILE A 9 20.12 -18.40 -1.90
N ASN A 10 20.04 -19.40 -2.78
CA ASN A 10 19.08 -19.46 -3.89
C ASN A 10 19.04 -18.21 -4.80
N GLY A 11 20.14 -17.47 -4.90
CA GLY A 11 20.24 -16.24 -5.71
C GLY A 11 19.92 -14.95 -4.96
N VAL A 12 19.39 -15.04 -3.74
CA VAL A 12 19.12 -13.88 -2.87
C VAL A 12 20.33 -13.60 -1.98
N ARG A 13 20.62 -12.31 -1.73
CA ARG A 13 21.75 -11.85 -0.91
C ARG A 13 21.26 -11.56 0.50
N TYR A 14 21.88 -12.21 1.48
CA TYR A 14 21.58 -12.03 2.90
C TYR A 14 22.80 -11.49 3.64
N ASP A 15 22.56 -10.84 4.77
CA ASP A 15 23.61 -10.44 5.71
C ASP A 15 24.29 -11.69 6.29
N ARG A 16 25.60 -11.81 6.05
CA ARG A 16 26.33 -13.00 6.51
C ARG A 16 26.49 -13.01 8.02
N GLY A 17 26.72 -11.86 8.64
CA GLY A 17 26.96 -11.74 10.07
C GLY A 17 25.73 -12.15 10.87
N LEU A 18 24.57 -11.68 10.43
CA LEU A 18 23.28 -11.99 11.06
C LEU A 18 22.93 -13.48 10.92
N LEU A 19 23.12 -14.07 9.73
CA LEU A 19 22.94 -15.52 9.53
C LEU A 19 23.91 -16.36 10.37
N GLU A 20 25.20 -16.00 10.41
CA GLU A 20 26.19 -16.73 11.22
C GLU A 20 25.88 -16.61 12.72
N THR A 21 25.29 -15.49 13.14
CA THR A 21 24.82 -15.29 14.52
C THR A 21 23.66 -16.22 14.83
N ALA A 22 22.63 -16.27 13.98
CA ALA A 22 21.49 -17.19 14.13
C ALA A 22 21.94 -18.66 14.16
N GLU A 23 22.86 -19.06 13.27
CA GLU A 23 23.48 -20.40 13.26
C GLU A 23 24.17 -20.71 14.60
N SER A 24 24.98 -19.79 15.11
CA SER A 24 25.69 -19.99 16.38
C SER A 24 24.74 -20.08 17.59
N LEU A 25 23.61 -19.39 17.56
CA LEU A 25 22.63 -19.40 18.66
C LEU A 25 21.93 -20.77 18.76
N VAL A 26 21.69 -21.45 17.63
CA VAL A 26 21.09 -22.80 17.61
C VAL A 26 22.08 -23.95 17.74
N GLU A 27 23.37 -23.74 17.40
CA GLU A 27 24.44 -24.74 17.59
C GLU A 27 24.88 -24.90 19.07
N GLY A 28 24.44 -24.01 19.96
CA GLY A 28 24.83 -23.94 21.36
C GLY A 28 24.24 -25.00 22.30
N SER A 29 24.37 -24.78 23.61
CA SER A 29 23.82 -25.65 24.67
C SER A 29 22.33 -25.38 24.90
N GLY A 30 21.50 -25.73 23.92
CA GLY A 30 20.05 -25.54 23.95
C GLY A 30 19.28 -26.68 23.30
N ASP A 31 17.98 -26.48 23.06
CA ASP A 31 17.12 -27.43 22.35
C ASP A 31 17.14 -27.24 20.82
N GLY A 32 18.11 -26.45 20.33
CA GLY A 32 18.28 -26.13 18.92
C GLY A 32 17.26 -25.14 18.38
N ARG A 33 16.58 -24.38 19.26
CA ARG A 33 15.67 -23.30 18.89
C ARG A 33 16.22 -21.94 19.28
N ILE A 34 15.89 -20.91 18.49
CA ILE A 34 16.09 -19.52 18.84
C ILE A 34 15.10 -19.17 19.96
N SER A 35 15.64 -18.83 21.13
CA SER A 35 14.84 -18.38 22.27
C SER A 35 14.44 -16.90 22.11
N PHE A 36 13.53 -16.42 22.95
CA PHE A 36 13.16 -15.00 22.95
C PHE A 36 14.38 -14.08 23.15
N GLU A 37 15.28 -14.44 24.07
CA GLU A 37 16.53 -13.70 24.32
C GLU A 37 17.50 -13.72 23.14
N ASP A 38 17.38 -14.70 22.25
CA ASP A 38 18.21 -14.84 21.06
C ASP A 38 17.61 -14.03 19.90
N ALA A 39 16.29 -14.04 19.75
CA ALA A 39 15.58 -13.18 18.81
C ALA A 39 15.83 -11.69 19.10
N THR A 40 15.77 -11.27 20.37
CA THR A 40 16.06 -9.87 20.74
C THR A 40 17.50 -9.48 20.40
N LYS A 41 18.48 -10.38 20.62
CA LYS A 41 19.88 -10.10 20.23
C LYS A 41 20.06 -9.96 18.73
N LEU A 42 19.34 -10.77 17.95
CA LEU A 42 19.37 -10.67 16.49
C LEU A 42 18.82 -9.32 16.06
N TRP A 43 17.65 -8.93 16.57
CA TRP A 43 17.01 -7.65 16.28
C TRP A 43 17.87 -6.44 16.70
N ASP A 44 18.36 -6.43 17.94
CA ASP A 44 19.21 -5.36 18.48
C ASP A 44 20.47 -5.18 17.64
N SER A 45 21.00 -6.26 17.04
CA SER A 45 22.19 -6.18 16.18
C SER A 45 21.93 -5.46 14.85
N VAL A 46 20.67 -5.34 14.44
CA VAL A 46 20.24 -4.62 13.24
C VAL A 46 19.86 -3.18 13.57
N MET A 47 19.21 -2.98 14.72
CA MET A 47 18.79 -1.65 15.21
C MET A 47 19.95 -0.75 15.69
N ASP A 48 21.16 -1.28 15.91
CA ASP A 48 22.34 -0.48 16.31
C ASP A 48 22.88 0.41 15.15
N GLY A 49 22.32 0.29 13.94
CA GLY A 49 22.54 1.19 12.80
C GLY A 49 21.65 2.45 12.82
N GLU A 50 21.86 3.39 11.89
CA GLU A 50 20.95 4.55 11.74
C GLU A 50 19.57 4.12 11.21
N GLU A 51 19.52 3.12 10.33
CA GLU A 51 18.32 2.54 9.72
C GLU A 51 18.57 1.06 9.40
N ILE A 52 17.55 0.19 9.51
CA ILE A 52 17.61 -1.20 9.06
C ILE A 52 17.69 -1.22 7.53
N THR A 53 18.67 -1.93 6.98
CA THR A 53 18.77 -2.09 5.52
C THR A 53 17.86 -3.20 5.01
N ALA A 54 17.39 -3.09 3.75
CA ALA A 54 16.59 -4.13 3.11
C ALA A 54 17.24 -5.54 3.17
N THR A 55 18.58 -5.61 3.07
CA THR A 55 19.28 -6.90 3.17
C THR A 55 19.22 -7.49 4.58
N GLU A 56 19.21 -6.65 5.62
CA GLU A 56 19.08 -7.13 6.99
C GLU A 56 17.63 -7.55 7.30
N LEU A 57 16.64 -6.80 6.80
CA LEU A 57 15.22 -7.18 6.87
C LEU A 57 14.97 -8.53 6.19
N ASP A 58 15.41 -8.70 4.93
CA ASP A 58 15.35 -9.98 4.19
C ASP A 58 16.00 -11.12 4.98
N THR A 59 17.06 -10.81 5.74
CA THR A 59 17.78 -11.80 6.54
C THR A 59 17.03 -12.18 7.82
N LEU A 60 16.38 -11.23 8.49
CA LEU A 60 15.51 -11.49 9.63
C LEU A 60 14.29 -12.33 9.22
N GLN A 61 13.65 -12.00 8.09
CA GLN A 61 12.57 -12.79 7.49
C GLN A 61 13.06 -14.21 7.16
N TYR A 62 14.23 -14.36 6.52
CA TYR A 62 14.81 -15.67 6.24
C TYR A 62 15.06 -16.48 7.53
N ILE A 63 15.56 -15.84 8.59
CA ILE A 63 15.75 -16.50 9.88
C ILE A 63 14.41 -16.97 10.44
N ARG A 64 13.38 -16.12 10.40
CA ARG A 64 12.05 -16.42 10.89
C ARG A 64 11.39 -17.61 10.17
N GLU A 65 11.60 -17.73 8.86
CA GLU A 65 11.04 -18.81 8.04
C GLU A 65 11.80 -20.14 8.16
N HIS A 66 13.13 -20.10 8.29
CA HIS A 66 13.97 -21.28 8.15
C HIS A 66 14.58 -21.82 9.45
N PHE A 67 14.59 -21.03 10.53
CA PHE A 67 15.05 -21.49 11.84
C PHE A 67 13.88 -21.93 12.71
N LYS A 68 14.16 -22.81 13.68
CA LYS A 68 13.17 -23.15 14.70
C LYS A 68 13.22 -22.09 15.79
N LEU A 69 12.11 -21.40 16.01
CA LEU A 69 11.95 -20.45 17.11
C LEU A 69 11.14 -21.11 18.22
N THR A 70 11.28 -20.62 19.46
CA THR A 70 10.25 -20.86 20.48
C THR A 70 9.02 -20.02 20.16
N ASP A 71 7.82 -20.46 20.55
CA ASP A 71 6.57 -19.74 20.23
C ASP A 71 6.64 -18.25 20.62
N LYS A 72 7.19 -17.97 21.81
CA LYS A 72 7.40 -16.59 22.29
C LYS A 72 8.39 -15.80 21.43
N ALA A 73 9.43 -16.44 20.90
CA ALA A 73 10.41 -15.77 20.05
C ALA A 73 9.85 -15.47 18.66
N ALA A 74 9.04 -16.40 18.12
CA ALA A 74 8.34 -16.22 16.86
C ALA A 74 7.34 -15.07 16.95
N GLU A 75 6.42 -15.12 17.92
CA GLU A 75 5.41 -14.08 18.15
C GLU A 75 6.02 -12.68 18.33
N TRP A 76 7.15 -12.60 19.06
CA TRP A 76 7.83 -11.33 19.25
C TRP A 76 8.53 -10.83 17.97
N LEU A 77 9.22 -11.70 17.24
CA LEU A 77 9.92 -11.30 16.01
C LEU A 77 8.93 -10.95 14.89
N ASP A 78 7.81 -11.67 14.80
CA ASP A 78 6.72 -11.37 13.87
C ASP A 78 6.22 -9.95 14.13
N GLY A 79 5.83 -9.63 15.38
CA GLY A 79 5.35 -8.27 15.69
C GLY A 79 6.36 -7.14 15.47
N GLN A 80 7.67 -7.42 15.48
CA GLN A 80 8.69 -6.43 15.13
C GLN A 80 8.84 -6.25 13.62
N LEU A 81 8.78 -7.34 12.85
CA LEU A 81 8.79 -7.28 11.39
C LEU A 81 7.52 -6.59 10.89
N ASP A 82 6.36 -6.93 11.46
CA ASP A 82 5.09 -6.30 11.16
C ASP A 82 5.19 -4.78 11.43
N GLU A 83 5.64 -4.34 12.61
CA GLU A 83 5.79 -2.91 12.96
C GLU A 83 6.66 -2.13 11.95
N LEU A 84 7.75 -2.71 11.42
CA LEU A 84 8.54 -2.07 10.37
C LEU A 84 7.82 -2.00 9.03
N GLU A 85 7.09 -3.06 8.67
CA GLU A 85 6.27 -3.06 7.46
C GLU A 85 5.16 -2.00 7.56
N LEU A 86 4.55 -1.82 8.74
CA LEU A 86 3.52 -0.79 9.00
C LEU A 86 4.08 0.62 8.93
N GLU A 87 5.17 0.91 9.66
CA GLU A 87 5.82 2.23 9.60
C GLU A 87 6.22 2.59 8.16
N SER A 88 6.68 1.60 7.39
CA SER A 88 7.02 1.81 5.98
C SER A 88 5.79 2.08 5.10
N LEU A 89 4.66 1.43 5.37
CA LEU A 89 3.45 1.55 4.57
C LEU A 89 2.75 2.90 4.82
N GLU A 90 2.60 3.30 6.08
CA GLU A 90 2.07 4.63 6.43
C GLU A 90 2.94 5.73 5.83
N GLU A 91 4.27 5.60 5.90
CA GLU A 91 5.20 6.56 5.30
C GLU A 91 5.09 6.58 3.77
N ILE A 92 4.98 5.44 3.10
CA ILE A 92 4.77 5.37 1.65
C ILE A 92 3.47 6.07 1.25
N ILE A 93 2.37 5.81 1.96
CA ILE A 93 1.08 6.45 1.67
C ILE A 93 1.20 7.96 1.88
N ALA A 94 1.77 8.40 3.00
CA ALA A 94 1.98 9.82 3.28
C ALA A 94 2.85 10.50 2.21
N ILE A 95 3.95 9.88 1.77
CA ILE A 95 4.80 10.40 0.68
C ILE A 95 3.98 10.54 -0.62
N ILE A 96 3.18 9.53 -0.97
CA ILE A 96 2.34 9.60 -2.18
C ILE A 96 1.35 10.75 -2.06
N LEU A 97 0.61 10.83 -0.96
CA LEU A 97 -0.45 11.82 -0.80
C LEU A 97 0.13 13.24 -0.66
N GLU A 98 1.07 13.46 0.25
CA GLU A 98 1.62 14.77 0.58
C GLU A 98 2.64 15.25 -0.45
N ASP A 99 3.69 14.47 -0.69
CA ASP A 99 4.86 14.93 -1.43
C ASP A 99 4.69 14.79 -2.95
N GLU A 100 4.10 13.68 -3.40
CA GLU A 100 3.93 13.43 -4.83
C GLU A 100 2.66 14.07 -5.37
N PHE A 101 1.56 13.97 -4.64
CA PHE A 101 0.26 14.44 -5.09
C PHE A 101 -0.17 15.78 -4.49
N ASP A 102 0.45 16.35 -3.46
CA ASP A 102 0.02 17.61 -2.81
C ASP A 102 -1.44 17.53 -2.30
N LEU A 103 -1.74 16.46 -1.56
CA LEU A 103 -3.03 16.12 -0.97
C LEU A 103 -2.88 15.74 0.52
N PRO A 104 -2.34 16.61 1.38
CA PRO A 104 -2.02 16.24 2.77
C PRO A 104 -3.21 16.02 3.70
N GLU A 105 -4.41 16.42 3.27
CA GLU A 105 -5.64 16.27 4.06
C GLU A 105 -6.55 15.16 3.47
N LEU A 106 -6.12 14.48 2.39
CA LEU A 106 -6.87 13.34 1.86
C LEU A 106 -6.70 12.15 2.81
N GLU A 107 -7.80 11.69 3.41
CA GLU A 107 -7.77 10.54 4.32
C GLU A 107 -7.72 9.25 3.51
N PHE A 108 -6.78 8.37 3.83
CA PHE A 108 -6.70 7.02 3.27
C PHE A 108 -6.98 6.00 4.37
N PHE A 109 -7.98 5.14 4.17
CA PHE A 109 -8.22 3.99 5.04
C PHE A 109 -8.01 2.68 4.27
N ALA A 110 -7.20 1.82 4.86
CA ALA A 110 -7.17 0.41 4.49
C ALA A 110 -6.75 -0.39 5.70
N ASP A 111 -7.31 -1.59 5.82
CA ASP A 111 -6.77 -2.60 6.71
C ASP A 111 -5.39 -3.05 6.18
N GLU A 112 -4.37 -3.01 7.03
CA GLU A 112 -3.01 -3.41 6.68
C GLU A 112 -2.95 -4.89 6.28
N ASP A 113 -3.72 -5.74 6.97
CA ASP A 113 -3.84 -7.16 6.62
C ASP A 113 -4.45 -7.32 5.22
N GLU A 114 -5.30 -6.39 4.80
CA GLU A 114 -5.91 -6.38 3.47
C GLU A 114 -4.91 -5.94 2.40
N ILE A 115 -4.13 -4.88 2.63
CA ILE A 115 -3.04 -4.48 1.73
C ILE A 115 -2.04 -5.62 1.58
N TYR A 116 -1.61 -6.22 2.70
CA TYR A 116 -0.70 -7.36 2.70
C TYR A 116 -1.28 -8.53 1.89
N SER A 117 -2.51 -8.95 2.20
CA SER A 117 -3.18 -10.08 1.55
C SER A 117 -3.33 -9.87 0.05
N GLN A 118 -3.74 -8.68 -0.39
CA GLN A 118 -3.85 -8.36 -1.81
C GLN A 118 -2.48 -8.28 -2.50
N SER A 119 -1.44 -7.85 -1.78
CA SER A 119 -0.06 -7.81 -2.30
C SER A 119 0.51 -9.20 -2.57
N GLN A 120 0.04 -10.24 -1.86
CA GLN A 120 0.41 -11.64 -2.12
C GLN A 120 -0.22 -12.25 -3.39
N LEU A 121 -1.14 -11.54 -4.06
CA LEU A 121 -1.71 -11.97 -5.34
C LEU A 121 -0.69 -11.83 -6.48
N GLU A 122 -1.04 -12.34 -7.67
CA GLU A 122 -0.21 -12.17 -8.87
C GLU A 122 -0.31 -10.72 -9.37
N ASN A 123 0.57 -9.87 -8.84
CA ASN A 123 0.65 -8.44 -9.13
C ASN A 123 1.84 -8.12 -10.05
N VAL A 124 1.57 -7.47 -11.17
CA VAL A 124 2.56 -6.77 -12.01
C VAL A 124 2.72 -5.32 -11.55
N ILE A 125 1.66 -4.76 -10.96
CA ILE A 125 1.61 -3.42 -10.37
C ILE A 125 1.50 -3.58 -8.86
N ASP A 126 2.49 -3.05 -8.13
CA ASP A 126 2.51 -3.05 -6.67
C ASP A 126 1.49 -2.06 -6.10
N PHE A 127 1.16 -2.19 -4.82
CA PHE A 127 0.11 -1.39 -4.17
C PHE A 127 0.33 0.13 -4.31
N ASP A 128 1.56 0.58 -4.07
CA ASP A 128 1.93 2.00 -4.09
C ASP A 128 1.80 2.59 -5.50
N ASP A 129 2.24 1.85 -6.52
CA ASP A 129 2.01 2.22 -7.92
C ASP A 129 0.52 2.22 -8.28
N ALA A 130 -0.26 1.26 -7.77
CA ALA A 130 -1.69 1.22 -8.00
C ALA A 130 -2.42 2.43 -7.36
N LEU A 131 -1.99 2.85 -6.17
CA LEU A 131 -2.51 4.06 -5.50
C LEU A 131 -2.18 5.32 -6.30
N ARG A 132 -0.94 5.49 -6.78
CA ARG A 132 -0.55 6.60 -7.66
C ARG A 132 -1.42 6.65 -8.92
N ILE A 133 -1.66 5.49 -9.53
CA ILE A 133 -2.52 5.38 -10.71
C ILE A 133 -3.97 5.75 -10.38
N ALA A 134 -4.50 5.30 -9.24
CA ALA A 134 -5.85 5.62 -8.80
C ALA A 134 -6.05 7.12 -8.60
N LEU A 135 -5.13 7.78 -7.88
CA LEU A 135 -5.15 9.23 -7.66
C LEU A 135 -5.08 10.00 -8.98
N THR A 136 -4.22 9.57 -9.90
CA THR A 136 -4.13 10.14 -11.25
C THR A 136 -5.45 9.98 -12.00
N CYS A 137 -6.08 8.81 -11.94
CA CYS A 137 -7.37 8.56 -12.58
C CYS A 137 -8.44 9.50 -12.01
N PHE A 138 -8.58 9.60 -10.69
CA PHE A 138 -9.59 10.48 -10.12
C PHE A 138 -9.34 11.96 -10.47
N LEU A 139 -8.08 12.40 -10.49
CA LEU A 139 -7.74 13.80 -10.76
C LEU A 139 -7.87 14.16 -12.24
N GLU A 140 -7.53 13.26 -13.17
CA GLU A 140 -7.32 13.61 -14.58
C GLU A 140 -8.31 12.93 -15.54
N ASP A 141 -8.85 11.76 -15.19
CA ASP A 141 -9.73 11.00 -16.06
C ASP A 141 -11.21 11.45 -15.94
N GLY A 142 -11.66 12.15 -16.99
CA GLY A 142 -13.03 12.63 -17.18
C GLY A 142 -13.83 11.85 -18.23
N HIS A 143 -13.49 10.59 -18.54
CA HIS A 143 -14.22 9.82 -19.55
C HIS A 143 -15.64 9.44 -19.10
N ASP A 144 -15.79 9.02 -17.85
CA ASP A 144 -17.11 8.73 -17.27
C ASP A 144 -17.83 10.03 -16.89
N LEU A 145 -19.11 10.15 -17.24
CA LEU A 145 -19.87 11.38 -17.01
C LEU A 145 -20.11 11.69 -15.53
N GLU A 146 -20.06 10.66 -14.69
CA GLU A 146 -20.21 10.75 -13.24
C GLU A 146 -18.84 10.66 -12.54
N SER A 147 -17.70 10.78 -13.25
CA SER A 147 -16.39 10.83 -12.60
C SER A 147 -16.27 12.04 -11.65
N PRO A 148 -15.39 12.01 -10.61
CA PRO A 148 -15.23 13.15 -9.69
C PRO A 148 -14.95 14.45 -10.44
N ARG A 149 -14.12 14.34 -11.48
CA ARG A 149 -13.75 15.44 -12.36
C ARG A 149 -14.98 16.06 -13.04
N ASN A 150 -15.88 15.24 -13.59
CA ASN A 150 -17.07 15.73 -14.26
C ASN A 150 -18.15 16.24 -13.28
N VAL A 151 -18.29 15.62 -12.11
CA VAL A 151 -19.22 16.10 -11.06
C VAL A 151 -18.79 17.47 -10.53
N VAL A 152 -17.49 17.68 -10.28
CA VAL A 152 -16.96 19.02 -9.91
C VAL A 152 -17.18 20.02 -11.03
N ALA A 153 -16.87 19.64 -12.28
CA ALA A 153 -17.05 20.52 -13.43
C ALA A 153 -18.49 21.01 -13.57
N GLN A 154 -19.45 20.09 -13.44
CA GLN A 154 -20.87 20.41 -13.50
C GLN A 154 -21.31 21.32 -12.33
N SER A 155 -20.91 20.97 -11.11
CA SER A 155 -21.28 21.70 -9.89
C SER A 155 -20.76 23.14 -9.87
N HIS A 156 -19.58 23.39 -10.46
CA HIS A 156 -18.93 24.71 -10.48
C HIS A 156 -18.99 25.43 -11.82
N ASN A 157 -19.67 24.86 -12.81
CA ASN A 157 -19.76 25.39 -14.18
C ASN A 157 -18.38 25.59 -14.85
N ILE A 158 -17.45 24.66 -14.60
CA ILE A 158 -16.11 24.65 -15.18
C ILE A 158 -16.16 23.86 -16.49
N TYR A 159 -16.33 24.55 -17.61
CA TYR A 159 -16.45 23.94 -18.93
C TYR A 159 -15.37 24.45 -19.89
N PRO A 160 -14.91 23.65 -20.87
CA PRO A 160 -13.85 24.05 -21.80
C PRO A 160 -14.10 25.40 -22.49
N ASP A 161 -15.35 25.67 -22.89
CA ASP A 161 -15.74 26.92 -23.58
C ASP A 161 -15.61 28.18 -22.72
N SER A 162 -15.48 28.02 -21.40
CA SER A 162 -15.29 29.13 -20.44
C SER A 162 -13.82 29.58 -20.33
N TYR A 163 -12.88 28.86 -20.94
CA TYR A 163 -11.45 29.09 -20.81
C TYR A 163 -10.78 29.39 -22.17
N PRO A 164 -9.64 30.10 -22.19
CA PRO A 164 -8.94 30.45 -23.42
C PRO A 164 -8.42 29.25 -24.22
N ASP A 165 -8.01 28.20 -23.52
CA ASP A 165 -7.52 26.96 -24.11
C ASP A 165 -7.73 25.76 -23.16
N LYS A 166 -7.41 24.56 -23.67
CA LYS A 166 -7.57 23.31 -22.94
C LYS A 166 -6.68 23.26 -21.70
N GLU A 167 -5.45 23.77 -21.76
CA GLU A 167 -4.51 23.68 -20.64
C GLU A 167 -5.02 24.49 -19.44
N GLU A 168 -5.47 25.72 -19.67
CA GLU A 168 -6.07 26.55 -18.61
C GLU A 168 -7.34 25.92 -18.02
N TYR A 169 -8.17 25.27 -18.85
CA TYR A 169 -9.34 24.53 -18.40
C TYR A 169 -8.95 23.34 -17.50
N GLU A 170 -8.01 22.50 -17.95
CA GLU A 170 -7.62 21.30 -17.21
C GLU A 170 -6.99 21.68 -15.87
N VAL A 171 -6.14 22.73 -15.84
CA VAL A 171 -5.53 23.27 -14.61
C VAL A 171 -6.60 23.78 -13.64
N ALA A 172 -7.57 24.57 -14.13
CA ALA A 172 -8.62 25.11 -13.26
C ALA A 172 -9.52 24.01 -12.69
N LEU A 173 -9.86 23.00 -13.50
CA LEU A 173 -10.69 21.89 -13.05
C LEU A 173 -9.95 21.00 -12.05
N THR A 174 -8.69 20.65 -12.32
CA THR A 174 -7.87 19.87 -11.38
C THR A 174 -7.65 20.63 -10.08
N ALA A 175 -7.37 21.93 -10.12
CA ALA A 175 -7.25 22.75 -8.92
C ALA A 175 -8.54 22.74 -8.10
N LYS A 176 -9.71 22.84 -8.76
CA LYS A 176 -10.99 22.82 -8.05
C LYS A 176 -11.30 21.45 -7.42
N LEU A 177 -10.96 20.37 -8.12
CA LEU A 177 -11.12 19.01 -7.59
C LEU A 177 -10.23 18.76 -6.37
N ARG A 178 -8.99 19.29 -6.38
CA ARG A 178 -8.06 19.22 -5.24
C ARG A 178 -8.60 19.91 -3.99
N GLU A 179 -9.34 21.01 -4.12
CA GLU A 179 -10.00 21.64 -2.97
C GLU A 179 -10.99 20.67 -2.28
N TYR A 180 -11.66 19.81 -3.05
CA TYR A 180 -12.59 18.82 -2.51
C TYR A 180 -11.90 17.60 -1.91
N PHE A 181 -10.70 17.27 -2.39
CA PHE A 181 -9.94 16.16 -1.84
C PHE A 181 -9.45 16.41 -0.41
N GLN A 182 -9.50 17.65 0.07
CA GLN A 182 -9.13 18.00 1.44
C GLN A 182 -10.07 17.42 2.52
N GLU A 183 -11.28 17.02 2.14
CA GLU A 183 -12.27 16.42 3.04
C GLU A 183 -12.73 15.06 2.49
N ALA A 184 -12.01 14.54 1.49
CA ALA A 184 -12.35 13.28 0.85
C ALA A 184 -11.70 12.11 1.60
N VAL A 185 -12.28 10.95 1.37
CA VAL A 185 -11.83 9.68 1.92
C VAL A 185 -11.61 8.71 0.76
N ILE A 186 -10.46 8.05 0.74
CA ILE A 186 -10.16 6.97 -0.19
C ILE A 186 -9.95 5.66 0.59
N ASP A 187 -10.58 4.59 0.11
CA ASP A 187 -10.55 3.28 0.73
C ASP A 187 -10.04 2.22 -0.26
N LEU A 188 -9.23 1.27 0.21
CA LEU A 188 -8.96 0.05 -0.55
C LEU A 188 -10.14 -0.91 -0.42
N VAL A 189 -10.75 -1.30 -1.53
CA VAL A 189 -11.85 -2.28 -1.50
C VAL A 189 -11.30 -3.66 -1.13
N PRO A 190 -11.87 -4.36 -0.12
CA PRO A 190 -11.35 -5.64 0.34
C PRO A 190 -11.57 -6.78 -0.65
N LEU A 191 -10.68 -7.77 -0.60
CA LEU A 191 -10.67 -8.95 -1.46
C LEU A 191 -11.88 -9.85 -1.21
N GLU A 192 -12.23 -10.03 0.07
CA GLU A 192 -13.42 -10.75 0.50
C GLU A 192 -14.46 -9.75 1.01
N MET A 193 -15.61 -9.71 0.34
CA MET A 193 -16.72 -8.88 0.76
C MET A 193 -17.43 -9.53 1.95
N PRO A 194 -17.65 -8.80 3.07
CA PRO A 194 -18.46 -9.31 4.17
C PRO A 194 -19.84 -9.75 3.66
N GLU A 195 -20.34 -10.89 4.15
CA GLU A 195 -21.65 -11.41 3.75
C GLU A 195 -22.81 -10.49 4.20
N ASP A 196 -22.60 -9.74 5.29
CA ASP A 196 -23.57 -8.80 5.83
C ASP A 196 -23.25 -7.39 5.32
N GLU A 197 -24.14 -6.83 4.50
CA GLU A 197 -24.03 -5.46 3.97
C GLU A 197 -24.06 -4.40 5.09
N GLU A 198 -24.61 -4.72 6.27
CA GLU A 198 -24.62 -3.81 7.42
C GLU A 198 -23.23 -3.66 8.08
N GLU A 199 -22.27 -4.53 7.74
CA GLU A 199 -20.87 -4.49 8.21
C GLU A 199 -19.93 -3.78 7.22
N TRP A 200 -20.47 -3.26 6.11
CA TRP A 200 -19.65 -2.59 5.11
C TRP A 200 -19.30 -1.18 5.54
N ASP A 201 -18.05 -0.99 5.95
CA ASP A 201 -17.45 0.33 6.11
C ASP A 201 -16.95 0.91 4.77
N PHE A 202 -17.24 0.26 3.64
CA PHE A 202 -16.82 0.64 2.28
C PHE A 202 -17.97 0.51 1.27
N SER A 203 -17.81 1.11 0.08
CA SER A 203 -18.77 0.93 -1.02
C SER A 203 -18.21 0.01 -2.11
N PRO A 204 -18.91 -1.05 -2.52
CA PRO A 204 -18.37 -2.00 -3.50
C PRO A 204 -18.44 -1.47 -4.93
N PRO A 205 -17.57 -1.98 -5.83
CA PRO A 205 -17.59 -1.59 -7.24
C PRO A 205 -18.92 -1.97 -7.90
N GLN A 206 -19.53 -1.03 -8.62
CA GLN A 206 -20.89 -1.17 -9.16
C GLN A 206 -20.96 -1.92 -10.50
N ASN A 207 -19.85 -2.07 -11.24
CA ASN A 207 -19.86 -2.85 -12.49
C ASN A 207 -19.47 -4.32 -12.29
N GLY A 208 -19.27 -4.77 -11.06
CA GLY A 208 -18.94 -6.16 -10.72
C GLY A 208 -17.48 -6.53 -11.02
N GLU A 209 -16.57 -5.56 -10.98
CA GLU A 209 -15.15 -5.79 -11.14
C GLU A 209 -14.59 -6.68 -10.02
N PRO A 210 -13.90 -7.79 -10.34
CA PRO A 210 -13.35 -8.67 -9.33
C PRO A 210 -12.08 -8.06 -8.71
N VAL A 211 -12.08 -7.88 -7.38
CA VAL A 211 -10.91 -7.41 -6.60
C VAL A 211 -9.72 -8.38 -6.74
N ALA A 212 -9.98 -9.67 -6.93
CA ALA A 212 -8.93 -10.67 -7.18
C ALA A 212 -8.14 -10.42 -8.50
N GLU A 213 -8.68 -9.65 -9.45
CA GLU A 213 -7.99 -9.32 -10.71
C GLU A 213 -7.57 -7.85 -10.80
N ASN A 214 -8.04 -7.00 -9.87
CA ASN A 214 -7.85 -5.55 -9.93
C ASN A 214 -7.50 -4.99 -8.55
N TRP A 215 -6.63 -4.00 -8.51
CA TRP A 215 -6.62 -3.03 -7.43
C TRP A 215 -7.83 -2.12 -7.64
N ILE A 216 -8.66 -1.97 -6.61
CA ILE A 216 -9.86 -1.12 -6.65
C ILE A 216 -9.86 -0.21 -5.46
N PHE A 217 -9.85 1.10 -5.73
CA PHE A 217 -9.94 2.13 -4.71
C PHE A 217 -11.30 2.80 -4.83
N HIS A 218 -12.00 2.92 -3.70
CA HIS A 218 -13.21 3.70 -3.58
C HIS A 218 -12.85 5.11 -3.08
N LEU A 219 -13.51 6.13 -3.62
CA LEU A 219 -13.35 7.52 -3.21
C LEU A 219 -14.73 8.07 -2.86
N TYR A 220 -14.82 8.71 -1.70
CA TYR A 220 -15.98 9.45 -1.25
C TYR A 220 -15.61 10.90 -0.98
N ILE A 221 -16.44 11.83 -1.46
CA ILE A 221 -16.21 13.27 -1.35
C ILE A 221 -17.46 13.92 -0.72
N PRO A 222 -17.55 13.96 0.63
CA PRO A 222 -18.76 14.36 1.36
C PRO A 222 -19.32 15.73 0.94
N ASP A 223 -18.44 16.69 0.72
CA ASP A 223 -18.81 18.07 0.43
C ASP A 223 -19.16 18.34 -1.05
N LEU A 224 -18.91 17.35 -1.93
CA LEU A 224 -19.22 17.47 -3.35
C LEU A 224 -20.62 16.94 -3.68
N SER A 225 -20.89 15.69 -3.29
CA SER A 225 -22.11 14.97 -3.66
C SER A 225 -22.26 13.67 -2.86
N ASP A 226 -23.42 13.05 -2.96
CA ASP A 226 -23.71 11.68 -2.51
C ASP A 226 -23.09 10.57 -3.40
N HIS A 227 -22.34 10.93 -4.44
CA HIS A 227 -21.70 9.94 -5.30
C HIS A 227 -20.58 9.18 -4.58
N SER A 228 -20.49 7.91 -4.91
CA SER A 228 -19.29 7.09 -4.72
C SER A 228 -18.53 6.98 -6.03
N TYR A 229 -17.21 6.95 -5.94
CA TYR A 229 -16.34 6.83 -7.12
C TYR A 229 -15.41 5.64 -6.96
N TRP A 230 -15.07 4.98 -8.06
CA TRP A 230 -14.11 3.86 -8.04
C TRP A 230 -13.06 4.04 -9.12
N ALA A 231 -11.80 3.83 -8.76
CA ALA A 231 -10.70 3.66 -9.70
C ALA A 231 -10.35 2.17 -9.78
N VAL A 232 -10.27 1.65 -10.99
CA VAL A 232 -10.02 0.22 -11.26
C VAL A 232 -8.73 0.08 -12.05
N ILE A 233 -7.78 -0.68 -11.50
CA ILE A 233 -6.46 -0.90 -12.07
C ILE A 233 -6.21 -2.41 -12.16
N SER A 234 -5.95 -2.92 -13.37
CA SER A 234 -5.68 -4.35 -13.56
C SER A 234 -4.36 -4.74 -12.90
N ARG A 235 -4.36 -5.78 -12.05
CA ARG A 235 -3.14 -6.30 -11.41
C ARG A 235 -2.10 -6.77 -12.42
N LYS A 236 -2.53 -7.17 -13.63
CA LYS A 236 -1.68 -7.73 -14.69
C LYS A 236 -1.30 -6.74 -15.79
N ASP A 237 -1.66 -5.46 -15.63
CA ASP A 237 -1.47 -4.41 -16.66
C ASP A 237 -2.10 -4.79 -18.03
N GLU A 238 -3.17 -5.60 -18.03
CA GLU A 238 -3.83 -6.07 -19.25
C GLU A 238 -4.88 -5.06 -19.78
N LYS A 239 -5.34 -4.16 -18.90
CA LYS A 239 -6.39 -3.18 -19.19
C LYS A 239 -5.93 -1.81 -18.71
N LEU A 240 -6.24 -0.78 -19.49
CA LEU A 240 -6.02 0.60 -19.08
C LEU A 240 -6.82 0.89 -17.81
N PRO A 241 -6.23 1.60 -16.83
CA PRO A 241 -6.95 2.02 -15.65
C PRO A 241 -8.05 3.02 -16.03
N TYR A 242 -9.13 3.03 -15.26
CA TYR A 242 -10.27 3.92 -15.46
C TYR A 242 -10.95 4.23 -14.14
N ASN A 243 -11.76 5.29 -14.12
CA ASN A 243 -12.64 5.58 -13.00
C ASN A 243 -14.07 5.89 -13.44
N TYR A 244 -15.00 5.76 -12.50
CA TYR A 244 -16.42 6.09 -12.69
C TYR A 244 -17.06 6.49 -11.37
N GLY A 245 -18.21 7.17 -11.45
CA GLY A 245 -19.03 7.46 -10.27
C GLY A 245 -20.43 6.86 -10.35
N PHE A 246 -21.07 6.75 -9.19
CA PHE A 246 -22.45 6.29 -9.04
C PHE A 246 -23.12 6.99 -7.87
N ASN A 247 -24.41 7.30 -8.03
CA ASN A 247 -25.31 7.83 -7.00
C ASN A 247 -26.47 6.87 -6.76
#